data_AF-A0A9P8Q9A9-F1
#
_entry.id   AF-A0A9P8Q9A9-F1
#
_cell.length_a   1.000
_cell.length_b   1.000
_cell.length_c   1.000
_cell.angle_alpha   90.00
_cell.angle_beta   90.00
_cell.angle_gamma   90.00
#
_symmetry.space_group_name_H-M   'P 1'
#
loop_
_entity.id
_entity.type
_entity.pdbx_description
1 polymer ?
#
loop_
_entity_poly.entity_id
_entity_poly.type
_entity_poly.pdbx_seq_one_letter_code
_entity_poly.pdbx_strand_id
1 'polypeptide(L)'
;MGLYIPGGSSGSGANNATSTPPPSSDSDSSSSTSASTSGSALTINGRTYYPRPSLGLSAWGLLKPSPDNWMAVSTLLSIQTIIGLSFIRNVRLNWRYTGTWNKIFHGGLGVWLCYQTGLGVSKMVLPWDPWIEEARMSRMKLQEKNWTQWWFGDWEYKFSTVEEWEKKVGHWITITEEIEQEYAKICGEFQKVSFKIRELEKVRDSKILEELNLLGDDWKIAKLPQYREKSQFLSTSNLIQGKAVPVVPEELDQFIQDEDSLILDEIRELNSPWDALKEDTEYVIRFVPRFRWLQERTEFTQSRMAEHASQESQLKSPAETEGGTETETV
;
A
#
# COMPACT_ATOMS: atom_id res chain seq x y z
N MET A 1 1.72 -1.87 -2.99
CA MET A 1 2.41 -1.84 -4.29
C MET A 1 1.77 -2.93 -5.15
N GLY A 2 1.00 -2.58 -6.19
CA GLY A 2 0.36 -3.58 -7.06
C GLY A 2 1.37 -4.16 -8.04
N LEU A 3 1.53 -5.47 -8.05
CA LEU A 3 2.36 -6.20 -9.02
C LEU A 3 1.61 -6.23 -10.36
N TYR A 4 2.08 -5.47 -11.35
CA TYR A 4 1.56 -5.51 -12.71
C TYR A 4 2.16 -6.70 -13.45
N ILE A 5 1.34 -7.68 -13.81
CA ILE A 5 1.73 -8.79 -14.69
C ILE A 5 1.40 -8.37 -16.13
N PRO A 6 2.38 -8.14 -17.01
CA PRO A 6 2.12 -7.78 -18.39
C PRO A 6 1.42 -8.95 -19.11
N GLY A 7 0.21 -8.70 -19.62
CA GLY A 7 -0.51 -9.65 -20.46
C GLY A 7 0.30 -9.97 -21.71
N GLY A 8 0.68 -11.25 -21.85
CA GLY A 8 1.35 -11.78 -23.03
C GLY A 8 0.43 -11.69 -24.25
N SER A 9 0.73 -10.75 -25.16
CA SER A 9 0.13 -10.68 -26.49
C SER A 9 0.57 -11.89 -27.31
N SER A 10 -0.31 -12.88 -27.45
CA SER A 10 -0.16 -13.99 -28.39
C SER A 10 -0.22 -13.47 -29.83
N GLY A 11 0.95 -13.26 -30.42
CA GLY A 11 1.11 -12.95 -31.83
C GLY A 11 0.75 -14.15 -32.69
N SER A 12 -0.43 -14.12 -33.31
CA SER A 12 -0.76 -15.04 -34.39
C SER A 12 -0.36 -14.40 -35.72
N GLY A 13 0.69 -14.96 -36.33
CA GLY A 13 1.22 -14.53 -37.62
C GLY A 13 0.33 -14.93 -38.81
N ALA A 14 0.29 -13.99 -39.76
CA ALA A 14 0.24 -14.12 -41.22
C ALA A 14 -0.57 -15.26 -41.88
N ASN A 15 -1.41 -14.88 -42.86
CA ASN A 15 -1.26 -15.34 -44.25
C ASN A 15 -2.00 -14.44 -45.27
N ASN A 16 -1.36 -14.32 -46.43
CA ASN A 16 -1.67 -13.54 -47.64
C ASN A 16 -3.08 -13.77 -48.25
N ALA A 17 -3.64 -12.76 -48.92
CA ALA A 17 -3.69 -12.69 -50.40
C ALA A 17 -4.72 -11.66 -50.94
N THR A 18 -4.25 -10.90 -51.92
CA THR A 18 -4.91 -10.03 -52.89
C THR A 18 -6.22 -10.56 -53.49
N SER A 19 -7.30 -9.76 -53.49
CA SER A 19 -8.18 -9.51 -54.66
C SER A 19 -9.30 -8.49 -54.35
N THR A 20 -9.30 -7.37 -55.05
CA THR A 20 -10.47 -6.50 -55.40
C THR A 20 -11.34 -7.19 -56.49
N PRO A 21 -12.57 -6.74 -56.88
CA PRO A 21 -13.46 -5.61 -56.50
C PRO A 21 -14.93 -6.12 -56.23
N PRO A 22 -16.09 -5.37 -56.26
CA PRO A 22 -16.42 -4.02 -56.75
C PRO A 22 -17.25 -3.11 -55.79
N PRO A 23 -17.57 -1.86 -56.17
CA PRO A 23 -18.14 -0.86 -55.27
C PRO A 23 -19.66 -0.99 -55.24
N SER A 24 -20.22 -1.19 -54.05
CA SER A 24 -21.64 -0.98 -53.76
C SER A 24 -21.80 0.27 -52.92
N SER A 25 -22.31 1.30 -53.58
CA SER A 25 -23.01 2.43 -53.01
C SER A 25 -24.18 1.94 -52.16
N ASP A 26 -24.15 2.22 -50.85
CA ASP A 26 -25.36 2.40 -50.05
C ASP A 26 -25.11 3.50 -49.03
N SER A 27 -25.88 4.57 -49.21
CA SER A 27 -25.93 5.77 -48.40
C SER A 27 -27.03 5.59 -47.35
N ASP A 28 -26.67 5.12 -46.16
CA ASP A 28 -27.53 5.18 -44.98
C ASP A 28 -26.89 6.06 -43.90
N SER A 29 -27.17 7.35 -44.00
CA SER A 29 -26.88 8.36 -43.00
C SER A 29 -27.88 8.27 -41.84
N SER A 30 -27.78 7.22 -41.03
CA SER A 30 -28.37 7.23 -39.69
C SER A 30 -27.46 8.02 -38.76
N SER A 31 -27.77 9.30 -38.61
CA SER A 31 -27.14 10.21 -37.65
C SER A 31 -27.57 9.86 -36.23
N SER A 32 -27.02 8.78 -35.68
CA SER A 32 -26.93 8.63 -34.23
C SER A 32 -26.02 9.74 -33.71
N THR A 33 -26.64 10.77 -33.14
CA THR A 33 -25.96 11.88 -32.47
C THR A 33 -25.48 11.38 -31.11
N SER A 34 -24.64 10.34 -31.10
CA SER A 34 -23.75 10.07 -29.98
C SER A 34 -22.65 11.11 -30.08
N ALA A 35 -22.67 12.10 -29.20
CA ALA A 35 -21.61 13.07 -29.02
C ALA A 35 -20.35 12.37 -28.47
N SER A 36 -19.76 11.47 -29.27
CA SER A 36 -18.40 11.01 -29.06
C SER A 36 -17.54 12.24 -29.29
N THR A 37 -17.03 12.79 -28.18
CA THR A 37 -16.13 13.94 -28.18
C THR A 37 -14.76 13.47 -28.68
N SER A 38 -14.72 12.94 -29.91
CA SER A 38 -13.50 12.72 -30.68
C SER A 38 -13.06 14.07 -31.19
N GLY A 39 -12.49 14.87 -30.29
CA GLY A 39 -12.05 16.22 -30.62
C GLY A 39 -11.04 16.16 -31.75
N SER A 40 -11.37 16.81 -32.86
CA SER A 40 -10.49 16.91 -34.01
C SER A 40 -9.15 17.47 -33.58
N ALA A 41 -8.06 16.84 -34.03
CA ALA A 41 -6.72 17.27 -33.68
C ALA A 41 -6.50 18.73 -34.12
N LEU A 42 -5.95 19.56 -33.23
CA LEU A 42 -5.74 20.97 -33.48
C LEU A 42 -4.28 21.17 -33.88
N THR A 43 -4.02 21.59 -35.11
CA THR A 43 -2.65 21.89 -35.56
C THR A 43 -2.29 23.33 -35.23
N ILE A 44 -1.36 23.55 -34.29
CA ILE A 44 -0.82 24.87 -33.95
C ILE A 44 0.68 24.87 -34.30
N ASN A 45 1.13 25.81 -35.13
CA ASN A 45 2.54 25.94 -35.53
C ASN A 45 3.15 24.64 -36.10
N GLY A 46 2.37 23.89 -36.87
CA GLY A 46 2.79 22.61 -37.46
C GLY A 46 2.87 21.43 -36.47
N ARG A 47 2.49 21.64 -35.20
CA ARG A 47 2.36 20.56 -34.22
C ARG A 47 0.90 20.17 -34.05
N THR A 48 0.63 18.88 -34.15
CA THR A 48 -0.71 18.31 -33.98
C THR A 48 -0.98 18.12 -32.50
N TYR A 49 -1.96 18.83 -31.96
CA TYR A 49 -2.41 18.69 -30.58
C TYR A 49 -3.62 17.77 -30.52
N TYR A 50 -3.51 16.69 -29.74
CA TYR A 50 -4.63 15.83 -29.45
C TYR A 50 -5.30 16.27 -28.14
N PRO A 51 -6.62 16.50 -28.13
CA PRO A 51 -7.32 16.85 -26.91
C PRO A 51 -7.21 15.72 -25.90
N ARG A 52 -6.79 16.05 -24.69
CA ARG A 52 -6.63 15.05 -23.64
C ARG A 52 -7.98 14.59 -23.12
N PRO A 53 -8.20 13.28 -23.06
CA PRO A 53 -9.39 12.77 -22.44
C PRO A 53 -9.31 13.04 -20.93
N SER A 54 -10.44 13.41 -20.35
CA SER A 54 -10.52 13.66 -18.91
C SER A 54 -11.95 13.44 -18.45
N LEU A 55 -12.12 12.68 -17.38
CA LEU A 55 -13.37 12.65 -16.64
C LEU A 55 -13.32 13.77 -15.61
N GLY A 56 -14.29 14.67 -15.64
CA GLY A 56 -14.43 15.71 -14.61
C GLY A 56 -13.63 17.01 -14.76
N LEU A 57 -12.73 17.10 -15.74
CA LEU A 57 -11.96 18.32 -16.02
C LEU A 57 -12.32 18.96 -17.36
N SER A 58 -13.51 18.66 -17.89
CA SER A 58 -13.98 19.16 -19.20
C SER A 58 -13.94 20.69 -19.32
N ALA A 59 -14.18 21.41 -18.21
CA ALA A 59 -14.16 22.87 -18.12
C ALA A 59 -12.82 23.53 -18.50
N TRP A 60 -11.70 22.81 -18.35
CA TRP A 60 -10.36 23.40 -18.51
C TRP A 60 -9.80 23.29 -19.93
N GLY A 61 -10.46 22.59 -20.84
CA GLY A 61 -10.06 22.50 -22.26
C GLY A 61 -8.59 22.09 -22.45
N LEU A 62 -7.76 23.02 -22.92
CA LEU A 62 -6.33 22.81 -23.21
C LEU A 62 -5.43 22.86 -21.97
N LEU A 63 -5.90 23.43 -20.85
CA LEU A 63 -5.09 23.61 -19.62
C LEU A 63 -4.97 22.33 -18.78
N LYS A 64 -5.53 21.21 -19.26
CA LYS A 64 -5.57 19.96 -18.54
C LYS A 64 -4.17 19.38 -18.37
N PRO A 65 -3.73 19.09 -17.13
CA PRO A 65 -2.47 18.40 -16.90
C PRO A 65 -2.52 16.98 -17.49
N SER A 66 -1.33 16.41 -17.66
CA SER A 66 -1.18 14.99 -17.97
C SER A 66 -1.78 14.14 -16.85
N PRO A 67 -2.49 13.05 -17.16
CA PRO A 67 -3.15 12.22 -16.14
C PRO A 67 -2.17 11.58 -15.14
N ASP A 68 -0.90 11.38 -15.52
CA ASP A 68 0.13 10.84 -14.63
C ASP A 68 0.69 11.84 -13.62
N ASN A 69 0.41 13.14 -13.77
CA ASN A 69 0.79 14.16 -12.79
C ASN A 69 -0.32 14.36 -11.74
N TRP A 70 -0.33 13.47 -10.75
CA TRP A 70 -1.33 13.45 -9.67
C TRP A 70 -1.45 14.78 -8.93
N MET A 71 -0.33 15.47 -8.70
CA MET A 71 -0.31 16.76 -8.01
C MET A 71 -1.03 17.83 -8.83
N ALA A 72 -0.74 17.92 -10.13
CA ALA A 72 -1.38 18.90 -11.01
C ALA A 72 -2.88 18.62 -11.18
N VAL A 73 -3.27 17.36 -11.36
CA VAL A 73 -4.69 16.96 -11.46
C VAL A 73 -5.42 17.32 -10.16
N SER A 74 -4.85 16.99 -9.00
CA SER A 74 -5.46 17.28 -7.69
C SER A 74 -5.59 18.77 -7.42
N THR A 75 -4.57 19.55 -7.80
CA THR A 75 -4.60 21.01 -7.66
C THR A 75 -5.70 21.63 -8.53
N LEU A 76 -5.80 21.21 -9.79
CA LEU A 76 -6.82 21.72 -10.71
C LEU A 76 -8.23 21.34 -10.25
N LEU A 77 -8.40 20.12 -9.75
CA LEU A 77 -9.66 19.62 -9.17
C LEU A 77 -10.06 20.43 -7.93
N SER A 78 -9.09 20.75 -7.06
CA SER A 78 -9.31 21.59 -5.87
C SER A 78 -9.72 23.01 -6.27
N ILE A 79 -9.04 23.62 -7.25
CA ILE A 79 -9.40 24.93 -7.78
C ILE A 79 -10.82 24.90 -8.35
N GLN A 80 -11.15 23.89 -9.16
CA GLN A 80 -12.50 23.72 -9.73
C GLN A 80 -13.57 23.59 -8.64
N THR A 81 -13.28 22.85 -7.56
CA THR A 81 -14.18 22.70 -6.40
C THR A 81 -14.42 24.04 -5.73
N ILE A 82 -13.35 24.80 -5.46
CA ILE A 82 -13.43 26.12 -4.81
C ILE A 82 -14.24 27.09 -5.68
N ILE A 83 -14.02 27.10 -7.00
CA ILE A 83 -14.79 27.93 -7.94
C ILE A 83 -16.27 27.52 -7.93
N GLY A 84 -16.57 26.22 -7.99
CA GLY A 84 -17.95 25.70 -7.94
C GLY A 84 -18.68 26.10 -6.65
N LEU A 85 -18.04 25.90 -5.50
CA LEU A 85 -18.57 26.30 -4.19
C LEU A 85 -18.70 27.82 -4.06
N SER A 86 -17.79 28.60 -4.65
CA SER A 86 -17.85 30.06 -4.68
C SER A 86 -19.08 30.54 -5.45
N PHE A 87 -19.41 29.93 -6.59
CA PHE A 87 -20.64 30.26 -7.32
C PHE A 87 -21.91 29.94 -6.53
N ILE A 88 -21.97 28.77 -5.89
CA ILE A 88 -23.12 28.38 -5.03
C ILE A 88 -23.25 29.35 -3.86
N ARG A 89 -22.13 29.73 -3.22
CA ARG A 89 -22.11 30.72 -2.14
C ARG A 89 -22.56 32.10 -2.62
N ASN A 90 -22.12 32.54 -3.80
CA ASN A 90 -22.51 33.82 -4.39
C ASN A 90 -24.02 33.89 -4.62
N VAL A 91 -24.63 32.83 -5.15
CA VAL A 91 -26.09 32.72 -5.32
C VAL A 91 -26.81 32.83 -3.98
N ARG A 92 -26.30 32.18 -2.92
CA ARG A 92 -26.88 32.24 -1.58
C ARG A 92 -26.81 33.65 -0.96
N LEU A 93 -25.65 34.31 -1.07
CA LEU A 93 -25.46 35.65 -0.50
C LEU A 93 -26.26 36.72 -1.25
N ASN A 94 -26.29 36.63 -2.58
CA ASN A 94 -26.95 37.60 -3.43
C ASN A 94 -28.37 37.19 -3.85
N TRP A 95 -28.99 36.27 -3.11
CA TRP A 95 -30.31 35.72 -3.44
C TRP A 95 -31.40 36.79 -3.56
N ARG A 96 -31.32 37.87 -2.77
CA ARG A 96 -32.32 38.95 -2.81
C ARG A 96 -32.06 40.00 -3.90
N TYR A 97 -30.80 40.16 -4.32
CA TYR A 97 -30.38 41.28 -5.16
C TYR A 97 -30.16 40.91 -6.63
N THR A 98 -30.05 39.63 -6.96
CA THR A 98 -29.77 39.17 -8.33
C THR A 98 -31.06 38.82 -9.08
N GLY A 99 -31.07 39.06 -10.39
CA GLY A 99 -32.12 38.59 -11.27
C GLY A 99 -32.19 37.06 -11.31
N THR A 100 -33.38 36.50 -11.57
CA THR A 100 -33.62 35.04 -11.60
C THR A 100 -32.67 34.30 -12.54
N TRP A 101 -32.34 34.89 -13.70
CA TRP A 101 -31.40 34.31 -14.66
C TRP A 101 -29.99 34.15 -14.11
N ASN A 102 -29.46 35.15 -13.39
CA ASN A 102 -28.14 35.06 -12.77
C ASN A 102 -28.10 33.97 -11.68
N LYS A 103 -29.21 33.77 -10.95
CA LYS A 103 -29.31 32.70 -9.94
C LYS A 103 -29.24 31.32 -10.59
N ILE A 104 -30.02 31.11 -11.66
CA ILE A 104 -30.05 29.84 -12.39
C ILE A 104 -28.68 29.58 -13.03
N PHE A 105 -28.09 30.60 -13.68
CA PHE A 105 -26.80 30.45 -14.33
C PHE A 105 -25.68 30.12 -13.34
N HIS A 106 -25.48 30.93 -12.29
CA HIS A 106 -24.42 30.66 -11.32
C HIS A 106 -24.69 29.42 -10.48
N GLY A 107 -25.95 29.15 -10.13
CA GLY A 107 -26.33 27.96 -9.38
C GLY A 107 -26.08 26.70 -10.19
N GLY A 108 -26.56 26.69 -11.44
CA GLY A 108 -26.36 25.59 -12.39
C GLY A 108 -24.88 25.37 -12.70
N LEU A 109 -24.12 26.43 -12.99
CA LEU A 109 -22.69 26.35 -13.25
C LEU A 109 -21.92 25.82 -12.03
N GLY A 110 -22.26 26.29 -10.82
CA GLY A 110 -21.64 25.82 -9.59
C GLY A 110 -21.90 24.33 -9.32
N VAL A 111 -23.16 23.89 -9.45
CA VAL A 111 -23.53 22.47 -9.32
C VAL A 111 -22.85 21.62 -10.40
N TRP A 112 -22.80 22.09 -11.64
CA TRP A 112 -22.13 21.39 -12.73
C TRP A 112 -20.62 21.24 -12.47
N LEU A 113 -19.93 22.29 -11.99
CA LEU A 113 -18.51 22.20 -11.63
C LEU A 113 -18.25 21.24 -10.47
N CYS A 114 -19.11 21.22 -9.45
CA CYS A 114 -19.03 20.26 -8.35
C CYS A 114 -19.26 18.81 -8.83
N TYR A 115 -20.23 18.60 -9.72
CA TYR A 115 -20.48 17.29 -10.34
C TYR A 115 -19.27 16.81 -11.14
N GLN A 116 -18.72 17.67 -12.00
CA GLN A 116 -17.50 17.38 -12.74
C GLN A 116 -16.32 17.07 -11.80
N THR A 117 -16.21 17.80 -10.67
CA THR A 117 -15.21 17.47 -9.65
C THR A 117 -15.40 16.06 -9.09
N GLY A 118 -16.64 15.66 -8.78
CA GLY A 118 -16.96 14.32 -8.30
C GLY A 118 -16.50 13.22 -9.26
N LEU A 119 -16.70 13.41 -10.57
CA LEU A 119 -16.19 12.48 -11.61
C LEU A 119 -14.65 12.42 -11.66
N GLY A 120 -13.98 13.54 -11.39
CA GLY A 120 -12.52 13.57 -11.27
C GLY A 120 -12.02 12.80 -10.05
N VAL A 121 -12.71 12.93 -8.91
CA VAL A 121 -12.39 12.18 -7.67
C VAL A 121 -12.66 10.69 -7.86
N SER A 122 -13.79 10.29 -8.45
CA SER A 122 -14.10 8.87 -8.66
C SER A 122 -13.04 8.18 -9.52
N LYS A 123 -12.47 8.91 -10.49
CA LYS A 123 -11.34 8.43 -11.28
C LYS A 123 -10.07 8.21 -10.45
N MET A 124 -9.78 9.09 -9.48
CA MET A 124 -8.62 8.95 -8.58
C MET A 124 -8.75 7.79 -7.58
N VAL A 125 -9.99 7.39 -7.26
CA VAL A 125 -10.27 6.25 -6.37
C VAL A 125 -10.04 4.91 -7.07
N LEU A 126 -10.05 4.88 -8.41
CA LEU A 126 -9.73 3.66 -9.16
C LEU A 126 -8.27 3.26 -8.90
N PRO A 127 -8.01 2.01 -8.46
CA PRO A 127 -6.65 1.52 -8.26
C PRO A 127 -5.82 1.51 -9.54
N TRP A 128 -6.49 1.36 -10.69
CA TRP A 128 -5.87 1.30 -12.00
C TRP A 128 -6.59 2.21 -13.00
N ASP A 129 -5.81 2.99 -13.76
CA ASP A 129 -6.29 3.89 -14.80
C ASP A 129 -5.42 3.77 -16.07
N PRO A 130 -5.96 3.25 -17.18
CA PRO A 130 -5.23 3.08 -18.43
C PRO A 130 -4.56 4.37 -18.95
N TRP A 131 -5.19 5.53 -18.76
CA TRP A 131 -4.64 6.78 -19.28
C TRP A 131 -3.38 7.22 -18.52
N ILE A 132 -3.23 6.85 -17.25
CA ILE A 132 -2.02 7.13 -16.47
C ILE A 132 -0.85 6.34 -17.03
N GLU A 133 -1.06 5.07 -17.40
CA GLU A 133 -0.02 4.24 -18.01
C GLU A 133 0.37 4.73 -19.40
N GLU A 134 -0.62 5.05 -20.23
CA GLU A 134 -0.40 5.64 -21.56
C GLU A 134 0.40 6.96 -21.48
N ALA A 135 0.07 7.83 -20.53
CA ALA A 135 0.83 9.06 -20.27
C ALA A 135 2.25 8.80 -19.75
N ARG A 136 2.43 7.81 -18.86
CA ARG A 136 3.75 7.43 -18.35
C ARG A 136 4.64 6.90 -19.47
N MET A 137 4.08 6.04 -20.32
CA MET A 137 4.78 5.47 -21.48
C MET A 137 5.16 6.54 -22.51
N SER A 138 4.28 7.51 -22.77
CA SER A 138 4.62 8.62 -23.68
C SER A 138 5.72 9.52 -23.11
N ARG A 139 5.71 9.78 -21.79
CA ARG A 139 6.80 10.51 -21.14
C ARG A 139 8.14 9.78 -21.18
N MET A 140 8.16 8.47 -20.97
CA MET A 140 9.39 7.68 -21.09
C MET A 140 9.98 7.80 -22.51
N LYS A 141 9.13 7.74 -23.55
CA LYS A 141 9.56 7.95 -24.95
C LYS A 141 10.06 9.37 -25.23
N LEU A 142 9.55 10.38 -24.52
CA LEU A 142 9.98 11.77 -24.67
C LEU A 142 11.23 12.13 -23.87
N GLN A 143 11.54 11.41 -22.80
CA GLN A 143 12.78 11.64 -22.04
C GLN A 143 14.01 11.45 -22.94
N GLU A 144 13.93 10.55 -23.92
CA GLU A 144 14.95 10.38 -24.96
C GLU A 144 15.13 11.64 -25.84
N LYS A 145 14.09 12.46 -25.97
CA LYS A 145 14.05 13.67 -26.82
C LYS A 145 14.25 14.98 -26.04
N ASN A 146 14.56 14.93 -24.74
CA ASN A 146 14.78 16.09 -23.85
C ASN A 146 13.62 17.10 -23.71
N TRP A 147 12.42 16.83 -24.22
CA TRP A 147 11.29 17.76 -24.22
C TRP A 147 10.10 17.22 -23.44
N THR A 148 10.15 17.30 -22.10
CA THR A 148 9.01 16.98 -21.26
C THR A 148 8.58 18.19 -20.44
N GLN A 149 7.41 18.73 -20.75
CA GLN A 149 6.77 19.67 -19.84
C GLN A 149 6.16 18.87 -18.69
N TRP A 150 6.57 19.19 -17.46
CA TRP A 150 6.09 18.49 -16.26
C TRP A 150 4.56 18.54 -16.10
N TRP A 151 3.93 19.66 -16.49
CA TRP A 151 2.47 19.83 -16.40
C TRP A 151 1.73 19.01 -17.45
N PHE A 152 2.09 19.18 -18.72
CA PHE A 152 1.32 18.67 -19.85
C PHE A 152 1.77 17.26 -20.28
N GLY A 153 3.01 16.85 -20.07
CA GLY A 153 3.51 15.60 -20.67
C GLY A 153 3.61 15.74 -22.20
N ASP A 154 3.37 14.65 -22.94
CA ASP A 154 3.41 14.64 -24.40
C ASP A 154 2.20 15.39 -24.99
N TRP A 155 2.47 16.27 -25.95
CA TRP A 155 1.45 17.02 -26.70
C TRP A 155 1.00 16.28 -27.96
N GLU A 156 1.88 15.43 -28.50
CA GLU A 156 1.67 14.72 -29.77
C GLU A 156 1.06 13.33 -29.54
N TYR A 157 1.07 12.84 -28.30
CA TYR A 157 0.51 11.54 -27.97
C TYR A 157 -1.02 11.55 -28.03
N LYS A 158 -1.57 10.65 -28.85
CA LYS A 158 -3.00 10.38 -28.92
C LYS A 158 -3.37 9.32 -27.89
N PHE A 159 -4.13 9.74 -26.88
CA PHE A 159 -4.70 8.83 -25.87
C PHE A 159 -5.80 7.94 -26.46
N SER A 160 -6.03 6.80 -25.79
CA SER A 160 -7.20 5.96 -26.05
C SER A 160 -8.50 6.75 -25.86
N THR A 161 -9.51 6.40 -26.65
CA THR A 161 -10.83 7.01 -26.55
C THR A 161 -11.51 6.64 -25.23
N VAL A 162 -12.57 7.37 -24.86
CA VAL A 162 -13.32 7.05 -23.63
C VAL A 162 -13.94 5.65 -23.68
N GLU A 163 -14.38 5.21 -24.87
CA GLU A 163 -14.93 3.86 -25.08
C GLU A 163 -13.87 2.77 -24.89
N GLU A 164 -12.66 2.98 -25.43
CA GLU A 164 -11.53 2.07 -25.21
C GLU A 164 -11.10 2.05 -23.74
N TRP A 165 -11.09 3.21 -23.08
CA TRP A 165 -10.80 3.32 -21.66
C TRP A 165 -11.83 2.56 -20.83
N GLU A 166 -13.13 2.73 -21.10
CA GLU A 166 -14.22 2.03 -20.42
C GLU A 166 -14.10 0.52 -20.60
N LYS A 167 -13.80 0.05 -21.82
CA LYS A 167 -13.57 -1.37 -22.09
C LYS A 167 -12.38 -1.92 -21.31
N LYS A 168 -11.26 -1.18 -21.24
CA LYS A 168 -10.06 -1.58 -20.48
C LYS A 168 -10.36 -1.65 -18.98
N VAL A 169 -10.99 -0.62 -18.42
CA VAL A 169 -11.35 -0.57 -17.01
C VAL A 169 -12.36 -1.67 -16.66
N GLY A 170 -13.39 -1.87 -17.50
CA GLY A 170 -14.36 -2.95 -17.32
C GLY A 170 -13.69 -4.33 -17.31
N HIS A 171 -12.79 -4.59 -18.24
CA HIS A 171 -12.02 -5.83 -18.27
C HIS A 171 -11.14 -6.02 -17.02
N TRP A 172 -10.48 -4.96 -16.56
CA TRP A 172 -9.67 -4.99 -15.35
C TRP A 172 -10.53 -5.26 -14.09
N ILE A 173 -11.72 -4.68 -14.00
CA ILE A 173 -12.66 -4.95 -12.90
C ILE A 173 -13.05 -6.44 -12.89
N THR A 174 -13.39 -7.02 -14.05
CA THR A 174 -13.73 -8.45 -14.15
C THR A 174 -12.58 -9.34 -13.70
N ILE A 175 -11.35 -9.07 -14.17
CA ILE A 175 -10.17 -9.84 -13.74
C ILE A 175 -9.95 -9.70 -12.24
N THR A 176 -10.10 -8.49 -11.69
CA THR A 176 -9.90 -8.24 -10.25
C THR A 176 -10.95 -8.98 -9.42
N GLU A 177 -12.20 -9.02 -9.87
CA GLU A 177 -13.27 -9.78 -9.21
C GLU A 177 -13.01 -11.29 -9.26
N GLU A 178 -12.56 -11.82 -10.40
CA GLU A 178 -12.16 -13.23 -10.53
C GLU A 178 -11.04 -13.58 -9.56
N ILE A 179 -10.01 -12.73 -9.50
CA ILE A 179 -8.87 -12.88 -8.59
C ILE A 179 -9.32 -12.81 -7.12
N GLU A 180 -10.18 -11.85 -6.75
CA GLU A 180 -10.72 -11.75 -5.39
C GLU A 180 -11.55 -12.97 -5.00
N GLN A 181 -12.33 -13.53 -5.92
CA GLN A 181 -13.07 -14.77 -5.69
C GLN A 181 -12.15 -15.97 -5.50
N GLU A 182 -11.06 -16.06 -6.27
CA GLU A 182 -10.04 -17.10 -6.08
C GLU A 182 -9.33 -16.95 -4.73
N TYR A 183 -8.93 -15.73 -4.35
CA TYR A 183 -8.35 -15.47 -3.03
C TYR A 183 -9.32 -15.80 -1.89
N ALA A 184 -10.61 -15.48 -2.03
CA ALA A 184 -11.61 -15.84 -1.02
C ALA A 184 -11.76 -17.35 -0.86
N LYS A 185 -11.69 -18.13 -1.94
CA LYS A 185 -11.68 -19.59 -1.89
C LYS A 185 -10.44 -20.11 -1.19
N ILE A 186 -9.26 -19.62 -1.57
CA ILE A 186 -7.98 -20.00 -0.96
C ILE A 186 -7.96 -19.67 0.54
N CYS A 187 -8.39 -18.47 0.94
CA CYS A 187 -8.49 -18.08 2.34
C CYS A 187 -9.47 -18.99 3.11
N GLY A 188 -10.59 -19.36 2.49
CA GLY A 188 -11.56 -20.29 3.08
C GLY A 188 -10.98 -21.69 3.29
N GLU A 189 -10.20 -22.21 2.35
CA GLU A 189 -9.48 -23.49 2.48
C GLU A 189 -8.37 -23.42 3.53
N PHE A 190 -7.60 -22.35 3.53
CA PHE A 190 -6.57 -22.10 4.54
C PHE A 190 -7.14 -22.04 5.95
N GLN A 191 -8.32 -21.44 6.13
CA GLN A 191 -9.01 -21.41 7.42
C GLN A 191 -9.42 -22.82 7.89
N LYS A 192 -9.85 -23.70 6.97
CA LYS A 192 -10.18 -25.10 7.29
C LYS A 192 -8.93 -25.88 7.70
N VAL A 193 -7.83 -25.72 6.98
CA VAL A 193 -6.53 -26.34 7.31
C VAL A 193 -6.05 -25.86 8.68
N SER A 194 -6.10 -24.55 8.93
CA SER A 194 -5.73 -23.95 10.22
C SER A 194 -6.57 -24.50 11.38
N PHE A 195 -7.87 -24.72 11.16
CA PHE A 195 -8.74 -25.32 12.17
C PHE A 195 -8.36 -26.78 12.45
N LYS A 196 -8.07 -27.57 11.40
CA LYS A 196 -7.64 -28.97 11.54
C LYS A 196 -6.31 -29.09 12.27
N ILE A 197 -5.35 -28.20 12.00
CA ILE A 197 -4.08 -28.13 12.73
C ILE A 197 -4.34 -27.88 14.22
N ARG A 198 -5.18 -26.90 14.57
CA ARG A 198 -5.53 -26.61 15.97
C ARG A 198 -6.24 -27.79 16.66
N GLU A 199 -7.04 -28.56 15.94
CA GLU A 199 -7.69 -29.75 16.47
C GLU A 199 -6.68 -30.87 16.75
N LEU A 200 -5.75 -31.11 15.82
CA LEU A 200 -4.66 -32.07 16.00
C LEU A 200 -3.73 -31.68 17.16
N GLU A 201 -3.43 -30.38 17.32
CA GLU A 201 -2.66 -29.88 18.46
C GLU A 201 -3.37 -30.16 19.79
N LYS A 202 -4.69 -29.92 19.88
CA LYS A 202 -5.47 -30.24 21.08
C LYS A 202 -5.42 -31.73 21.43
N VAL A 203 -5.56 -32.60 20.42
CA VAL A 203 -5.50 -34.06 20.63
C VAL A 203 -4.10 -34.47 21.11
N ARG A 204 -3.05 -33.97 20.47
CA ARG A 204 -1.67 -34.23 20.88
C ARG A 204 -1.41 -33.77 22.30
N ASP A 205 -1.82 -32.56 22.64
CA ASP A 205 -1.60 -32.00 23.97
C ASP A 205 -2.40 -32.77 25.03
N SER A 206 -3.62 -33.23 24.74
CA SER A 206 -4.36 -34.12 25.64
C SER A 206 -3.68 -35.46 25.86
N LYS A 207 -3.06 -36.04 24.82
CA LYS A 207 -2.32 -37.30 24.94
C LYS A 207 -1.05 -37.13 25.77
N ILE A 208 -0.32 -36.04 25.58
CA ILE A 208 0.84 -35.68 26.41
C ILE A 208 0.42 -35.54 27.87
N LEU A 209 -0.71 -34.89 28.15
CA LEU A 209 -1.23 -34.75 29.52
C LEU A 209 -1.64 -36.10 30.13
N GLU A 210 -2.22 -37.00 29.33
CA GLU A 210 -2.57 -38.35 29.77
C GLU A 210 -1.32 -39.19 30.09
N GLU A 211 -0.31 -39.15 29.22
CA GLU A 211 0.99 -39.80 29.44
C GLU A 211 1.68 -39.26 30.71
N LEU A 212 1.66 -37.94 30.92
CA LEU A 212 2.20 -37.32 32.13
C LEU A 212 1.42 -37.70 33.41
N ASN A 213 0.10 -37.86 33.31
CA ASN A 213 -0.73 -38.27 34.43
C ASN A 213 -0.50 -39.75 34.81
N LEU A 214 -0.27 -40.62 33.81
CA LEU A 214 0.08 -42.02 34.02
C LEU A 214 1.45 -42.20 34.70
N LEU A 215 2.36 -41.24 34.51
CA LEU A 215 3.66 -41.22 35.20
C LEU A 215 3.59 -40.90 36.70
N GLY A 216 2.42 -40.54 37.25
CA GLY A 216 2.23 -40.31 38.70
C GLY A 216 3.15 -39.22 39.28
N ASP A 217 3.28 -39.11 40.61
CA ASP A 217 4.21 -38.12 41.23
C ASP A 217 5.70 -38.35 40.90
N ASP A 218 6.04 -39.45 40.22
CA ASP A 218 7.41 -39.81 39.84
C ASP A 218 7.99 -38.93 38.72
N TRP A 219 7.18 -38.15 38.00
CA TRP A 219 7.69 -37.14 37.04
C TRP A 219 8.52 -36.04 37.72
N LYS A 220 8.37 -35.84 39.04
CA LYS A 220 9.23 -34.93 39.82
C LYS A 220 10.66 -35.48 40.02
N ILE A 221 10.86 -36.79 39.86
CA ILE A 221 12.13 -37.49 40.11
C ILE A 221 12.76 -37.99 38.81
N ALA A 222 11.94 -38.33 37.80
CA ALA A 222 12.40 -38.53 36.44
C ALA A 222 12.91 -37.19 35.91
N LYS A 223 14.22 -36.97 36.07
CA LYS A 223 14.98 -35.91 35.40
C LYS A 223 14.45 -35.84 33.98
N LEU A 224 13.64 -34.82 33.68
CA LEU A 224 13.32 -34.42 32.32
C LEU A 224 14.64 -34.58 31.57
N PRO A 225 14.73 -35.45 30.53
CA PRO A 225 15.94 -35.56 29.76
C PRO A 225 16.31 -34.12 29.45
N GLN A 226 17.53 -33.72 29.81
CA GLN A 226 18.03 -32.37 29.57
C GLN A 226 18.00 -32.17 28.06
N TYR A 227 16.84 -31.81 27.53
CA TYR A 227 16.61 -31.39 26.16
C TYR A 227 17.08 -29.93 26.06
N ARG A 228 18.26 -29.68 26.62
CA ARG A 228 18.90 -28.39 26.82
C ARG A 228 20.34 -28.38 26.31
N GLU A 229 20.85 -29.47 25.71
CA GLU A 229 22.23 -29.48 25.22
C GLU A 229 22.42 -29.95 23.77
N LYS A 230 21.38 -30.44 23.09
CA LYS A 230 21.46 -30.73 21.64
C LYS A 230 20.74 -29.75 20.73
N SER A 231 20.21 -28.65 21.27
CA SER A 231 20.23 -27.39 20.52
C SER A 231 21.63 -26.81 20.64
N GLN A 232 22.63 -27.53 20.11
CA GLN A 232 23.85 -26.86 19.68
C GLN A 232 23.37 -25.82 18.71
N PHE A 233 23.44 -24.59 19.19
CA PHE A 233 23.24 -23.36 18.46
C PHE A 233 23.44 -23.61 16.98
N LEU A 234 22.37 -23.39 16.20
CA LEU A 234 22.50 -22.80 14.89
C LEU A 234 23.50 -21.67 15.05
N SER A 235 24.76 -21.99 14.77
CA SER A 235 25.87 -21.06 14.84
C SER A 235 25.44 -19.93 13.93
N THR A 236 25.22 -18.76 14.51
CA THR A 236 24.80 -17.54 13.80
C THR A 236 25.77 -17.16 12.68
N SER A 237 26.93 -17.83 12.59
CA SER A 237 27.85 -17.79 11.45
C SER A 237 27.25 -18.33 10.15
N ASN A 238 26.32 -19.28 10.18
CA ASN A 238 25.74 -19.87 8.95
C ASN A 238 24.51 -19.10 8.43
N LEU A 239 23.93 -18.23 9.27
CA LEU A 239 22.81 -17.37 8.87
C LEU A 239 23.23 -16.26 7.90
N ILE A 240 24.53 -15.96 7.81
CA ILE A 240 25.09 -14.96 6.88
C ILE A 240 25.20 -15.53 5.44
N GLN A 241 25.08 -16.84 5.24
CA GLN A 241 25.20 -17.48 3.92
C GLN A 241 23.88 -17.94 3.29
N GLY A 242 22.72 -17.59 3.88
CA GLY A 242 21.41 -17.79 3.21
C GLY A 242 21.04 -19.25 2.93
N LYS A 243 21.56 -20.20 3.71
CA LYS A 243 21.23 -21.62 3.57
C LYS A 243 21.10 -22.27 4.95
N ALA A 244 19.99 -22.00 5.63
CA ALA A 244 19.61 -22.76 6.80
C ALA A 244 18.85 -24.01 6.32
N VAL A 245 19.43 -25.19 6.52
CA VAL A 245 18.71 -26.46 6.36
C VAL A 245 18.14 -26.81 7.74
N PRO A 246 16.81 -26.89 7.91
CA PRO A 246 16.23 -27.31 9.18
C PRO A 246 16.62 -28.77 9.44
N VAL A 247 17.19 -29.04 10.62
CA VAL A 247 17.41 -30.42 11.08
C VAL A 247 16.09 -30.90 11.68
N VAL A 248 15.31 -31.59 10.86
CA VAL A 248 14.08 -32.28 11.26
C VAL A 248 14.49 -33.57 12.00
N PRO A 249 13.87 -33.90 13.16
CA PRO A 249 14.12 -35.17 13.84
C PRO A 249 13.79 -36.35 12.91
N GLU A 250 14.65 -37.36 12.87
CA GLU A 250 14.59 -38.51 11.96
C GLU A 250 13.27 -39.32 12.04
N GLU A 251 12.54 -39.18 13.16
CA GLU A 251 11.21 -39.77 13.37
C GLU A 251 10.06 -39.01 12.70
N LEU A 252 10.25 -37.72 12.40
CA LEU A 252 9.29 -36.91 11.64
C LEU A 252 9.48 -37.08 10.12
N ASP A 253 10.70 -37.41 9.69
CA ASP A 253 11.07 -37.58 8.28
C ASP A 253 10.32 -38.75 7.63
N GLN A 254 9.96 -39.77 8.41
CA GLN A 254 9.14 -40.90 7.95
C GLN A 254 7.65 -40.55 7.78
N PHE A 255 7.16 -39.51 8.44
CA PHE A 255 5.79 -39.01 8.29
C PHE A 255 5.66 -37.94 7.18
N ILE A 256 6.79 -37.44 6.70
CA ILE A 256 6.92 -36.29 5.78
C ILE A 256 7.18 -36.73 4.33
N GLN A 257 7.36 -38.03 4.07
CA GLN A 257 7.59 -38.58 2.72
C GLN A 257 6.37 -38.57 1.78
N ASP A 258 5.20 -38.12 2.24
CA ASP A 258 4.09 -37.79 1.33
C ASP A 258 4.35 -36.41 0.71
N GLU A 259 4.22 -36.30 -0.62
CA GLU A 259 4.59 -35.15 -1.48
C GLU A 259 4.04 -33.76 -1.05
N ASP A 260 3.16 -33.69 -0.06
CA ASP A 260 2.51 -32.47 0.44
C ASP A 260 3.36 -31.67 1.46
N SER A 261 4.49 -32.21 1.94
CA SER A 261 5.28 -31.59 3.01
C SER A 261 6.20 -30.44 2.54
N LEU A 262 6.74 -30.52 1.33
CA LEU A 262 7.53 -29.44 0.70
C LEU A 262 6.68 -28.17 0.52
N ILE A 263 5.39 -28.34 0.25
CA ILE A 263 4.44 -27.24 0.09
C ILE A 263 4.17 -26.55 1.44
N LEU A 264 4.11 -27.31 2.54
CA LEU A 264 3.83 -26.77 3.86
C LEU A 264 4.98 -25.93 4.44
N ASP A 265 6.23 -26.32 4.19
CA ASP A 265 7.39 -25.53 4.65
C ASP A 265 7.52 -24.23 3.85
N GLU A 266 7.29 -24.27 2.53
CA GLU A 266 7.25 -23.06 1.69
C GLU A 266 6.09 -22.13 2.06
N ILE A 267 4.88 -22.67 2.31
CA ILE A 267 3.74 -21.90 2.81
C ILE A 267 4.00 -21.32 4.20
N ARG A 268 4.73 -22.03 5.08
CA ARG A 268 5.05 -21.57 6.43
C ARG A 268 6.11 -20.47 6.42
N GLU A 269 7.09 -20.55 5.53
CA GLU A 269 8.07 -19.48 5.31
C GLU A 269 7.41 -18.25 4.67
N LEU A 270 6.52 -18.42 3.67
CA LEU A 270 5.77 -17.30 3.08
C LEU A 270 4.77 -16.65 4.04
N ASN A 271 4.30 -17.39 5.05
CA ASN A 271 3.24 -16.96 5.96
C ASN A 271 3.69 -16.99 7.43
N SER A 272 4.95 -16.64 7.69
CA SER A 272 5.40 -16.28 9.04
C SER A 272 4.79 -14.92 9.38
N PRO A 273 3.73 -14.84 10.22
CA PRO A 273 3.09 -13.57 10.54
C PRO A 273 4.06 -12.59 11.24
N TRP A 274 5.19 -13.10 11.73
CA TRP A 274 6.24 -12.32 12.36
C TRP A 274 7.12 -11.58 11.37
N ASP A 275 7.33 -12.12 10.17
CA ASP A 275 8.13 -11.45 9.14
C ASP A 275 7.31 -10.34 8.47
N ALA A 276 6.02 -10.59 8.20
CA ALA A 276 5.09 -9.53 7.77
C ALA A 276 4.95 -8.40 8.81
N LEU A 277 4.84 -8.74 10.10
CA LEU A 277 4.79 -7.75 11.18
C LEU A 277 6.10 -6.96 11.32
N LYS A 278 7.24 -7.59 11.04
CA LYS A 278 8.56 -6.95 11.07
C LYS A 278 8.79 -6.03 9.86
N GLU A 279 8.22 -6.34 8.70
CA GLU A 279 8.27 -5.46 7.53
C GLU A 279 7.30 -4.27 7.67
N ASP A 280 6.10 -4.50 8.20
CA ASP A 280 5.09 -3.45 8.38
C ASP A 280 5.34 -2.55 9.60
N THR A 281 6.20 -2.97 10.52
CA THR A 281 6.50 -2.18 11.72
C THR A 281 8.01 -2.03 11.96
N GLU A 282 8.50 -0.81 12.18
CA GLU A 282 9.88 -0.55 12.62
C GLU A 282 10.18 -1.05 14.05
N TYR A 283 9.29 -1.85 14.64
CA TYR A 283 9.46 -2.35 16.00
C TYR A 283 10.44 -3.53 16.02
N VAL A 284 11.57 -3.31 16.67
CA VAL A 284 12.52 -4.37 17.01
C VAL A 284 11.95 -5.18 18.19
N ILE A 285 11.27 -6.29 17.89
CA ILE A 285 10.75 -7.21 18.92
C ILE A 285 11.93 -7.98 19.52
N ARG A 286 12.38 -7.57 20.72
CA ARG A 286 13.35 -8.33 21.52
C ARG A 286 12.61 -9.12 22.59
N PHE A 287 12.71 -10.43 22.52
CA PHE A 287 12.30 -11.29 23.64
C PHE A 287 13.32 -11.12 24.77
N VAL A 288 12.95 -10.34 25.79
CA VAL A 288 13.75 -10.20 27.00
C VAL A 288 13.36 -11.33 27.96
N PRO A 289 14.22 -12.32 28.22
CA PRO A 289 13.93 -13.37 29.18
C PRO A 289 13.73 -12.77 30.58
N ARG A 290 12.61 -13.11 31.22
CA ARG A 290 12.14 -12.52 32.50
C ARG A 290 13.10 -12.64 33.69
N PHE A 291 14.19 -13.41 33.57
CA PHE A 291 15.14 -13.61 34.67
C PHE A 291 16.04 -12.40 34.98
N ARG A 292 16.15 -11.40 34.09
CA ARG A 292 17.03 -10.23 34.32
C ARG A 292 16.43 -9.11 35.20
N TRP A 293 15.11 -9.08 35.38
CA TRP A 293 14.41 -7.96 36.05
C TRP A 293 14.63 -7.89 37.57
N LEU A 294 14.98 -9.00 38.22
CA LEU A 294 15.21 -9.01 39.66
C LEU A 294 16.54 -8.35 40.04
N GLN A 295 17.56 -8.50 39.19
CA GLN A 295 18.91 -8.00 39.47
C GLN A 295 19.01 -6.48 39.26
N GLU A 296 18.41 -5.95 38.21
CA GLU A 296 18.35 -4.49 37.96
C GLU A 296 17.55 -3.74 39.03
N ARG A 297 16.48 -4.34 39.60
CA ARG A 297 15.75 -3.72 40.71
C ARG A 297 16.60 -3.61 41.97
N THR A 298 17.39 -4.64 42.28
CA THR A 298 18.30 -4.59 43.44
C THR A 298 19.40 -3.55 43.26
N GLU A 299 20.01 -3.48 42.08
CA GLU A 299 21.07 -2.51 41.76
C GLU A 299 20.54 -1.07 41.76
N PHE A 300 19.36 -0.84 41.17
CA PHE A 300 18.73 0.49 41.17
C PHE A 300 18.37 0.97 42.59
N THR A 301 17.91 0.06 43.44
CA THR A 301 17.56 0.40 44.84
C THR A 301 18.82 0.71 45.67
N GLN A 302 19.90 -0.05 45.47
CA GLN A 302 21.19 0.21 46.11
C GLN A 302 21.79 1.56 45.70
N SER A 303 21.74 1.91 44.42
CA SER A 303 22.26 3.19 43.93
C SER A 303 21.52 4.40 44.53
N ARG A 304 20.18 4.35 44.65
CA ARG A 304 19.41 5.43 45.29
C ARG A 304 19.69 5.56 46.79
N MET A 305 19.93 4.45 47.48
CA MET A 305 20.30 4.48 48.89
C MET A 305 21.70 5.11 49.10
N ALA A 306 22.65 4.82 48.20
CA ALA A 306 23.99 5.40 48.24
C ALA A 306 24.00 6.92 47.96
N GLU A 307 23.17 7.38 47.01
CA GLU A 307 23.01 8.82 46.73
C GLU A 307 22.42 9.59 47.92
N HIS A 308 21.39 9.03 48.56
CA HIS A 308 20.77 9.67 49.73
C HIS A 308 21.73 9.78 50.91
N ALA A 309 22.50 8.73 51.19
CA ALA A 309 23.51 8.74 52.24
C ALA A 309 24.62 9.78 51.98
N SER A 310 24.98 9.99 50.72
CA SER A 310 25.99 10.99 50.32
C SER A 310 25.48 12.42 50.51
N GLN A 311 24.21 12.69 50.18
CA GLN A 311 23.60 14.02 50.39
C GLN A 311 23.45 14.36 51.88
N GLU A 312 23.09 13.40 52.71
CA GLU A 312 22.95 13.60 54.15
C GLU A 312 24.30 13.91 54.83
N SER A 313 25.40 13.37 54.30
CA SER A 313 26.75 13.67 54.78
C SER A 313 27.21 15.11 54.47
N GLN A 314 26.74 15.70 53.37
CA GLN A 314 27.12 17.07 52.98
C GLN A 314 26.36 18.16 53.75
N LEU A 315 25.14 17.87 54.22
CA LEU A 315 24.34 18.82 55.01
C LEU A 315 24.78 18.95 56.47
N LYS A 316 25.76 18.16 56.92
CA LYS A 316 26.17 18.08 58.33
C LYS A 316 27.60 18.58 58.60
N SER A 317 28.09 19.57 57.86
CA SER A 317 29.37 20.24 58.14
C SER A 317 29.18 21.70 58.60
N PRO A 318 29.89 22.17 59.65
CA PRO A 318 29.39 23.19 60.55
C PRO A 318 29.81 24.62 60.19
N ALA A 319 28.88 25.54 60.41
CA ALA A 319 29.11 26.97 60.47
C ALA A 319 29.86 27.36 61.75
N GLU A 320 31.17 27.43 61.70
CA GLU A 320 32.06 28.11 62.65
C GLU A 320 33.32 28.46 61.83
N THR A 321 33.62 29.70 61.46
CA THR A 321 34.26 30.69 62.33
C THR A 321 34.65 31.87 61.43
N GLU A 322 34.11 33.07 61.58
CA GLU A 322 34.83 34.31 61.21
C GLU A 322 34.41 35.46 62.14
N GLY A 323 35.24 35.71 63.14
CA GLY A 323 35.29 36.94 63.90
C GLY A 323 36.75 37.41 63.94
N GLY A 324 36.99 38.68 63.62
CA GLY A 324 38.31 39.31 63.69
C GLY A 324 38.44 40.41 62.64
N THR A 325 38.00 41.64 62.93
CA THR A 325 38.72 42.74 63.63
C THR A 325 39.22 43.79 62.64
N GLU A 326 38.69 44.99 62.88
CA GLU A 326 39.05 46.32 62.38
C GLU A 326 40.55 46.65 62.59
N THR A 327 41.09 47.51 61.72
CA THR A 327 41.99 48.65 62.04
C THR A 327 42.26 49.42 60.73
N GLU A 328 41.87 50.69 60.61
CA GLU A 328 42.70 51.90 60.85
C GLU A 328 43.92 51.97 59.92
N THR A 329 44.19 52.97 59.06
CA THR A 329 44.34 54.41 59.35
C THR A 329 44.67 55.18 58.05
N VAL A 330 44.10 56.40 57.94
CA VAL A 330 44.69 57.70 57.56
C VAL A 330 45.32 57.91 56.17
#